data_AF-A0A6G4X8H4-F1
#
_entry.id   AF-A0A6G4X8H4-F1
#
_cell.length_a   1.000
_cell.length_b   1.000
_cell.length_c   1.000
_cell.angle_alpha   90.00
_cell.angle_beta   90.00
_cell.angle_gamma   90.00
#
_symmetry.space_group_name_H-M   'P 1'
#
loop_
_entity.id
_entity.type
_entity.pdbx_description
1 polymer ?
#
loop_
_entity_poly.entity_id
_entity_poly.type
_entity_poly.pdbx_seq_one_letter_code
_entity_poly.pdbx_strand_id
1 'polypeptide(L)'
;MWTFTLEDDGRTRIITSHGARFKNRDYLADWMTGQAGRTATVRFMPHHDHEIEVCDTHGHHLGTAHLADTATPEQISTLRRSRTRRARRLRADAKKAEQLRRDRFAPATTPQTARRLRALTQAQADQEPAQDTSGCLL
;
A
#
# COMPACT_ATOMS: atom_id res chain seq x y z
N MET A 1 -11.12 26.36 19.86
CA MET A 1 -11.70 26.82 18.56
C MET A 1 -10.59 26.82 17.52
N TRP A 2 -10.71 25.97 16.49
CA TRP A 2 -9.67 25.67 15.51
C TRP A 2 -9.89 26.47 14.22
N THR A 3 -9.76 27.78 14.28
CA THR A 3 -10.18 28.67 13.16
C THR A 3 -9.20 28.69 11.98
N PHE A 4 -8.01 28.09 12.10
CA PHE A 4 -6.92 28.29 11.14
C PHE A 4 -6.75 27.21 10.06
N THR A 5 -7.58 26.17 10.00
CA THR A 5 -7.38 25.06 9.03
C THR A 5 -8.66 24.45 8.50
N LEU A 6 -9.73 25.25 8.34
CA LEU A 6 -10.95 24.79 7.67
C LEU A 6 -10.92 25.13 6.18
N GLU A 7 -10.96 24.10 5.35
CA GLU A 7 -11.19 24.20 3.92
C GLU A 7 -12.70 24.29 3.63
N ASP A 8 -13.04 24.88 2.49
CA ASP A 8 -14.39 24.88 1.94
C ASP A 8 -14.35 24.20 0.56
N ASP A 9 -15.32 23.32 0.31
CA ASP A 9 -15.47 22.67 -1.00
C ASP A 9 -16.23 23.56 -2.00
N GLY A 10 -16.78 24.71 -1.57
CA GLY A 10 -17.46 25.71 -2.41
C GLY A 10 -18.76 25.23 -3.04
N ARG A 11 -19.19 24.01 -2.71
CA ARG A 11 -20.39 23.36 -3.26
C ARG A 11 -21.57 23.50 -2.31
N THR A 12 -22.68 23.98 -2.86
CA THR A 12 -23.96 23.99 -2.18
C THR A 12 -24.57 22.60 -2.15
N ARG A 13 -25.23 22.28 -1.05
CA ARG A 13 -25.86 20.98 -0.77
C ARG A 13 -27.17 21.21 -0.07
N ILE A 14 -28.10 20.27 -0.20
CA ILE A 14 -29.37 20.29 0.52
C ILE A 14 -29.22 19.44 1.78
N ILE A 15 -29.62 20.00 2.93
CA ILE A 15 -29.79 19.24 4.17
C ILE A 15 -31.00 18.32 3.97
N THR A 16 -30.81 17.01 4.16
CA THR A 16 -31.87 16.01 4.06
C THR A 16 -32.35 15.60 5.46
N SER A 17 -33.37 14.75 5.54
CA SER A 17 -33.76 14.11 6.82
C SER A 17 -32.65 13.26 7.44
N HIS A 18 -31.68 12.79 6.64
CA HIS A 18 -30.50 12.05 7.08
C HIS A 18 -29.30 12.97 7.37
N GLY A 19 -29.51 14.29 7.34
CA GLY A 19 -28.48 15.30 7.56
C GLY A 19 -27.82 15.79 6.26
N ALA A 20 -26.58 16.27 6.40
CA ALA A 20 -25.78 16.82 5.31
C ALA A 20 -24.83 15.77 4.73
N ARG A 21 -24.88 15.56 3.40
CA ARG A 21 -24.01 14.60 2.72
C ARG A 21 -22.69 15.23 2.27
N PHE A 22 -21.57 14.77 2.80
CA PHE A 22 -20.23 15.25 2.48
C PHE A 22 -19.26 14.08 2.24
N LYS A 23 -18.46 14.14 1.17
CA LYS A 23 -17.53 13.06 0.75
C LYS A 23 -18.17 11.65 0.77
N ASN A 24 -19.40 11.54 0.27
CA ASN A 24 -20.20 10.30 0.22
C ASN A 24 -20.55 9.70 1.60
N ARG A 25 -20.60 10.53 2.64
CA ARG A 25 -20.97 10.15 4.01
C ARG A 25 -22.02 11.13 4.53
N ASP A 26 -22.85 10.66 5.43
CA ASP A 26 -23.91 11.46 6.02
C ASP A 26 -23.46 11.99 7.39
N TYR A 27 -23.70 13.28 7.63
CA TYR A 27 -23.36 13.98 8.87
C TYR A 27 -24.63 14.53 9.50
N LEU A 28 -24.81 14.28 10.80
CA LEU A 28 -26.00 14.60 11.58
C LEU A 28 -25.65 15.45 12.80
N ALA A 29 -26.61 16.28 13.19
CA ALA A 29 -26.62 16.97 14.48
C ALA A 29 -28.06 17.33 14.85
N ASP A 30 -28.34 17.49 16.14
CA ASP A 30 -29.69 17.73 16.65
C ASP A 30 -30.34 18.98 16.04
N TRP A 31 -29.55 20.03 15.80
CA TRP A 31 -30.00 21.29 15.20
C TRP A 31 -30.47 21.15 13.74
N MET A 32 -30.11 20.07 13.05
CA MET A 32 -30.56 19.78 11.68
C MET A 32 -32.01 19.30 11.63
N THR A 33 -32.60 18.93 12.77
CA THR A 33 -34.00 18.52 12.85
C THR A 33 -34.89 19.67 12.38
N GLY A 34 -35.74 19.40 11.37
CA GLY A 34 -36.59 20.44 10.77
C GLY A 34 -35.90 21.37 9.76
N GLN A 35 -34.61 21.15 9.46
CA GLN A 35 -33.86 21.90 8.44
C GLN A 35 -33.82 21.20 7.07
N ALA A 36 -34.61 20.13 6.89
CA ALA A 36 -34.67 19.40 5.63
C ALA A 36 -35.13 20.32 4.48
N GLY A 37 -34.42 20.27 3.34
CA GLY A 37 -34.65 21.16 2.19
C GLY A 37 -33.82 22.44 2.22
N ARG A 38 -33.13 22.76 3.32
CA ARG A 38 -32.27 23.95 3.41
C ARG A 38 -30.97 23.77 2.64
N THR A 39 -30.61 24.78 1.85
CA THR A 39 -29.31 24.83 1.16
C THR A 39 -28.21 25.27 2.11
N ALA A 40 -27.09 24.55 2.10
CA ALA A 40 -25.93 24.77 2.95
C ALA A 40 -24.62 24.54 2.21
N THR A 41 -23.55 25.15 2.73
CA THR A 41 -22.14 24.90 2.38
C THR A 41 -21.46 24.16 3.52
N VAL A 42 -20.34 23.50 3.23
CA VAL A 42 -19.65 22.65 4.22
C VAL A 42 -18.19 23.06 4.30
N ARG A 43 -17.73 23.34 5.51
CA ARG A 43 -16.32 23.57 5.83
C ARG A 43 -15.81 22.40 6.65
N PHE A 44 -14.59 21.97 6.38
CA PHE A 44 -14.02 20.77 7.00
C PHE A 44 -12.53 20.95 7.22
N MET A 45 -11.98 20.25 8.21
CA MET A 45 -10.54 20.20 8.40
C MET A 45 -9.97 18.99 7.64
N PRO A 46 -8.93 19.16 6.82
CA PRO A 46 -8.25 18.04 6.19
C PRO A 46 -7.84 16.98 7.23
N HIS A 47 -8.01 15.71 6.87
CA HIS A 47 -7.73 14.56 7.74
C HIS A 47 -8.60 14.41 9.00
N HIS A 48 -9.55 15.31 9.24
CA HIS A 48 -10.49 15.25 10.36
C HIS A 48 -11.89 14.94 9.83
N ASP A 49 -12.25 13.66 9.81
CA ASP A 49 -13.41 13.18 9.06
C ASP A 49 -14.65 12.91 9.91
N HIS A 50 -14.57 13.11 11.23
CA HIS A 50 -15.65 12.82 12.17
C HIS A 50 -16.61 13.98 12.40
N GLU A 51 -16.23 15.19 12.03
CA GLU A 51 -17.08 16.38 12.13
C GLU A 51 -16.87 17.32 10.94
N ILE A 52 -17.90 18.09 10.64
CA ILE A 52 -17.90 19.16 9.64
C ILE A 52 -18.60 20.38 10.22
N GLU A 53 -18.23 21.56 9.73
CA GLU A 53 -18.99 22.78 9.98
C GLU A 53 -19.95 23.03 8.84
N VAL A 54 -21.21 23.25 9.17
CA VAL A 54 -22.25 23.55 8.19
C VAL A 54 -22.54 25.03 8.23
N CYS A 55 -22.48 25.66 7.07
CA CYS A 55 -22.74 27.08 6.87
C CYS A 55 -23.92 27.26 5.90
N ASP A 56 -24.55 28.42 5.89
CA ASP A 56 -25.49 28.77 4.83
C ASP A 56 -24.77 29.17 3.53
N THR A 57 -25.52 29.59 2.52
CA THR A 57 -24.98 30.06 1.24
C THR A 57 -24.26 31.40 1.32
N HIS A 58 -24.46 32.15 2.41
CA HIS A 58 -23.79 33.43 2.67
C HIS A 58 -22.55 33.26 3.56
N GLY A 59 -22.24 32.02 3.97
CA GLY A 59 -21.09 31.68 4.79
C GLY A 59 -21.34 31.81 6.31
N HIS A 60 -22.58 32.07 6.74
CA HIS A 60 -22.90 32.09 8.17
C HIS A 60 -22.91 30.67 8.72
N HIS A 61 -22.24 30.48 9.86
CA HIS A 61 -22.20 29.20 10.56
C HIS A 61 -23.59 28.85 11.11
N LEU A 62 -24.08 27.66 10.76
CA LEU A 62 -25.34 27.10 11.24
C LEU A 62 -25.12 26.15 12.41
N GLY A 63 -24.04 25.38 12.36
CA GLY A 63 -23.69 24.43 13.42
C GLY A 63 -22.69 23.37 12.95
N THR A 64 -22.10 22.69 13.93
CA THR A 64 -21.23 21.54 13.72
C THR A 64 -22.07 20.28 13.55
N ALA A 65 -21.67 19.39 12.64
CA ALA A 65 -22.32 18.11 12.37
C ALA A 65 -21.34 16.96 12.47
N HIS A 66 -21.78 15.83 13.02
CA HIS A 66 -20.94 14.66 13.28
C HIS A 66 -21.30 13.51 12.34
N LEU A 67 -20.31 12.68 12.01
CA LEU A 67 -20.51 11.55 11.12
C LEU A 67 -21.60 10.58 11.65
N ALA A 68 -22.65 10.36 10.86
CA ALA A 68 -23.76 9.46 11.20
C ALA A 68 -23.33 7.98 11.20
N ASP A 69 -22.56 7.56 10.20
CA ASP A 69 -22.12 6.17 9.99
C ASP A 69 -20.81 5.84 10.72
N THR A 70 -20.77 6.02 12.04
CA THR A 70 -19.63 5.51 12.81
C THR A 70 -19.72 3.98 12.87
N ALA A 71 -18.85 3.30 12.13
CA ALA A 71 -18.77 1.83 12.15
C ALA A 71 -18.60 1.33 13.59
N THR A 72 -19.44 0.39 14.00
CA THR A 72 -19.35 -0.18 15.34
C THR A 72 -17.98 -0.82 15.56
N PRO A 73 -17.44 -0.83 16.79
CA PRO A 73 -16.17 -1.50 17.09
C PRO A 73 -16.14 -2.96 16.61
N GLU A 74 -17.27 -3.65 16.64
CA GLU A 74 -17.43 -5.03 16.16
C GLU A 74 -17.24 -5.17 14.65
N GLN A 75 -17.84 -4.27 13.85
CA GLN A 75 -17.68 -4.24 12.40
C GLN A 75 -16.23 -3.93 12.01
N ILE A 76 -15.58 -2.99 12.72
CA ILE A 76 -14.15 -2.68 12.54
C ILE A 76 -13.29 -3.92 12.85
N SER A 77 -13.57 -4.60 13.96
CA SER A 77 -12.84 -5.81 14.35
C SER A 77 -12.99 -6.94 13.33
N THR A 78 -14.20 -7.13 12.80
CA THR A 78 -14.52 -8.12 11.77
C THR A 78 -13.78 -7.84 10.46
N LEU A 79 -13.76 -6.57 10.05
CA LEU A 79 -13.01 -6.13 8.87
C LEU A 79 -11.51 -6.36 9.03
N ARG A 80 -10.93 -5.99 10.18
CA ARG A 80 -9.51 -6.24 10.50
C ARG A 80 -9.19 -7.74 10.45
N ARG A 81 -10.01 -8.59 11.06
CA ARG A 81 -9.87 -10.06 11.00
C ARG A 81 -9.90 -10.58 9.56
N SER A 82 -10.84 -10.10 8.74
CA SER A 82 -10.96 -10.49 7.34
C SER A 82 -9.72 -10.11 6.53
N ARG A 83 -9.19 -8.89 6.72
CA ARG A 83 -7.95 -8.42 6.08
C ARG A 83 -6.74 -9.28 6.47
N THR A 84 -6.57 -9.58 7.76
CA THR A 84 -5.49 -10.45 8.25
C THR A 84 -5.57 -11.85 7.63
N ARG A 85 -6.77 -12.43 7.56
CA ARG A 85 -7.00 -13.74 6.93
C ARG A 85 -6.63 -13.73 5.45
N ARG A 86 -7.03 -12.69 4.71
CA ARG A 86 -6.66 -12.54 3.29
C ARG A 86 -5.15 -12.41 3.10
N ALA A 87 -4.49 -11.58 3.91
CA ALA A 87 -3.04 -11.41 3.85
C ALA A 87 -2.29 -12.73 4.16
N ARG A 88 -2.77 -13.52 5.13
CA ARG A 88 -2.18 -14.83 5.44
C ARG A 88 -2.29 -15.80 4.26
N ARG A 89 -3.44 -15.83 3.58
CA ARG A 89 -3.64 -16.66 2.37
C ARG A 89 -2.67 -16.26 1.27
N LEU A 90 -2.61 -14.97 0.94
CA LEU A 90 -1.70 -14.46 -0.09
C LEU A 90 -0.23 -14.77 0.20
N ARG A 91 0.22 -14.66 1.46
CA ARG A 91 1.58 -15.04 1.86
C ARG A 91 1.83 -16.54 1.69
N ALA A 92 0.86 -17.38 2.04
CA ALA A 92 0.97 -18.83 1.87
C ALA A 92 1.07 -19.19 0.38
N ASP A 93 0.26 -18.55 -0.46
CA ASP A 93 0.28 -18.76 -1.91
C ASP A 93 1.59 -18.29 -2.54
N ALA A 94 2.11 -17.12 -2.13
CA ALA A 94 3.42 -16.64 -2.54
C ALA A 94 4.55 -17.61 -2.13
N LYS A 95 4.49 -18.15 -0.90
CA LYS A 95 5.46 -19.15 -0.42
C LYS A 95 5.41 -20.43 -1.26
N LYS A 96 4.20 -20.91 -1.60
CA LYS A 96 4.03 -22.08 -2.47
C LYS A 96 4.56 -21.82 -3.87
N ALA A 97 4.28 -20.65 -4.44
CA ALA A 97 4.78 -20.26 -5.75
C ALA A 97 6.32 -20.22 -5.78
N GLU A 98 6.95 -19.65 -4.74
CA GLU A 98 8.40 -19.62 -4.62
C GLU A 98 9.01 -21.02 -4.47
N GLN A 99 8.36 -21.91 -3.72
CA GLN A 99 8.80 -23.31 -3.61
C GLN A 99 8.76 -24.01 -4.97
N LEU A 100 7.63 -23.91 -5.69
CA LEU A 100 7.49 -24.48 -7.02
C LEU A 100 8.53 -23.93 -8.00
N ARG A 101 8.87 -22.64 -7.88
CA ARG A 101 9.92 -22.01 -8.68
C ARG A 101 11.28 -22.65 -8.39
N ARG A 102 11.63 -22.83 -7.12
CA ARG A 102 12.90 -23.48 -6.73
C ARG A 102 12.98 -24.91 -7.19
N ASP A 103 11.90 -25.67 -7.05
CA ASP A 103 11.85 -27.07 -7.48
C ASP A 103 11.97 -27.18 -9.00
N ARG A 104 11.25 -26.32 -9.76
CA ARG A 104 11.29 -26.32 -11.23
C ARG A 104 12.64 -25.91 -11.79
N PHE A 105 13.27 -24.90 -11.18
CA PHE A 105 14.55 -24.35 -11.63
C PHE A 105 15.70 -24.82 -10.73
N ALA A 106 15.60 -26.04 -10.19
CA ALA A 106 16.68 -26.64 -9.43
C ALA A 106 17.91 -26.79 -10.35
N PRO A 107 19.12 -26.41 -9.88
CA PRO A 107 20.31 -26.48 -10.70
C PRO A 107 20.59 -27.93 -11.11
N ALA A 108 20.75 -28.15 -12.41
CA ALA A 108 21.09 -29.46 -12.98
C ALA A 108 22.56 -29.87 -12.76
N THR A 109 23.35 -29.02 -12.10
CA THR A 109 24.79 -29.19 -11.89
C THR A 109 25.10 -29.18 -10.40
N THR A 110 25.89 -30.15 -9.95
CA THR A 110 26.43 -30.18 -8.59
C THR A 110 27.66 -29.28 -8.49
N PRO A 111 27.77 -28.41 -7.47
CA PRO A 111 28.98 -27.62 -7.26
C PRO A 111 30.19 -28.56 -7.06
N GLN A 112 31.25 -28.34 -7.84
CA GLN A 112 32.52 -29.03 -7.67
C GLN A 112 33.58 -28.07 -7.14
N THR A 113 34.55 -28.59 -6.39
CA THR A 113 35.71 -27.82 -5.92
C THR A 113 36.43 -27.19 -7.11
N ALA A 114 36.67 -25.88 -7.03
CA ALA A 114 37.33 -25.12 -8.09
C ALA A 114 38.71 -25.74 -8.41
N ARG A 115 38.81 -26.38 -9.57
CA ARG A 115 40.07 -26.94 -10.08
C ARG A 115 40.70 -25.91 -11.02
N ARG A 116 41.97 -25.58 -10.81
CA ARG A 116 42.74 -24.81 -11.80
C ARG A 116 42.79 -25.63 -13.09
N LEU A 117 42.08 -25.17 -14.12
CA LEU A 117 42.31 -25.63 -15.47
C LEU A 117 43.70 -25.12 -15.86
N ARG A 118 44.66 -26.02 -16.02
CA ARG A 118 45.92 -25.67 -16.68
C ARG A 118 45.57 -25.35 -18.14
N ALA A 119 45.26 -24.10 -18.41
CA ALA A 119 45.30 -23.59 -19.77
C ALA A 119 46.79 -23.46 -20.12
N LEU A 120 47.35 -24.50 -20.73
CA LEU A 120 48.59 -24.36 -21.47
C LEU A 120 48.31 -23.37 -22.59
N THR A 121 48.99 -22.23 -22.58
CA THR A 121 48.94 -21.33 -23.73
C THR A 121 49.68 -22.01 -24.88
N GLN A 122 49.28 -21.70 -26.11
CA GLN A 122 49.89 -22.29 -27.31
C GLN A 122 51.42 -22.11 -27.32
N ALA A 123 51.89 -20.95 -26.84
CA ALA A 123 53.30 -20.64 -26.65
C ALA A 123 54.05 -21.56 -25.67
N GLN A 124 53.37 -22.14 -24.68
CA GLN A 124 53.97 -23.09 -23.73
C GLN A 124 54.03 -24.52 -24.27
N ALA A 125 53.06 -24.91 -25.11
CA ALA A 125 53.08 -26.22 -25.78
C ALA A 125 54.22 -26.30 -26.82
N ASP A 126 54.51 -25.18 -27.49
CA ASP A 126 55.59 -25.10 -28.48
C ASP A 126 56.99 -25.05 -27.83
N GLN A 127 57.09 -24.81 -26.51
CA GLN A 127 58.37 -24.78 -25.77
C GLN A 127 58.77 -26.13 -25.17
N GLU A 128 57.83 -27.07 -25.02
CA GLU A 128 58.09 -28.36 -24.36
C GLU A 128 58.83 -29.43 -25.22
N PRO A 129 58.99 -29.35 -26.56
CA PRO A 129 59.88 -30.29 -27.27
C PRO A 129 61.36 -29.87 -27.27
N ALA A 130 61.73 -28.72 -26.70
CA ALA A 130 63.11 -28.20 -26.78
C ALA A 130 64.00 -28.47 -25.55
N GLN A 131 63.44 -28.99 -24.45
CA GLN A 131 64.21 -29.23 -23.21
C GLN A 131 64.59 -30.71 -22.97
N ASP A 132 64.18 -31.63 -23.85
CA ASP A 132 64.47 -33.08 -23.69
C ASP A 132 65.71 -33.55 -24.51
N THR A 133 66.46 -32.62 -25.11
CA THR A 133 67.73 -32.93 -25.79
C THR A 133 68.88 -32.08 -25.26
N SER A 134 69.23 -32.26 -23.99
CA SER A 134 70.55 -31.86 -23.46
C SER A 134 70.85 -32.67 -22.21
N GLY A 135 71.35 -33.89 -22.41
CA GLY A 135 71.69 -34.79 -21.31
C GLY A 135 72.19 -36.19 -21.69
N CYS A 136 73.02 -36.35 -22.73
CA CYS A 136 73.93 -37.50 -22.80
C CYS A 136 75.17 -37.16 -23.65
N LEU A 137 76.23 -36.76 -22.94
CA LEU A 137 77.62 -36.93 -23.36
C LEU A 137 77.98 -38.42 -23.20
N LEU A 138 78.40 -39.06 -24.30
CA LEU A 138 79.58 -39.93 -24.42
C LEU A 138 79.75 -40.35 -25.88
#